data_AF-A0AAE9EAF1-F1
#
_entry.id   AF-A0AAE9EAF1-F1
#
_cell.length_a   1.000
_cell.length_b   1.000
_cell.length_c   1.000
_cell.angle_alpha   90.00
_cell.angle_beta   90.00
_cell.angle_gamma   90.00
#
_symmetry.space_group_name_H-M   'P 1'
#
loop_
_entity.id
_entity.type
_entity.pdbx_description
1 polymer ?
#
loop_
_entity_poly.entity_id
_entity_poly.type
_entity_poly.pdbx_seq_one_letter_code
_entity_poly.pdbx_strand_id
1 'polypeptide(L)'
;MTKEQQNEFIKYVMLVDGWTKEIPLTFLLGFYVAMIVRRWWDCCQLISWPDHLLYNVSALIRGQDPETRIIRKTIARYAILTSVLAWRSISLRVLARYPTDDHLVDSGLMTKEEMVMFKSILVHVDPHQKWWVPLNWIQTMMVRCFEKGTLTHTNELRVLLDALEKYRNGFFQLFIYDWIAIPLVYTQVSTISVYGYFLFALIGRQYPSKNENEEIVDVYVPIFTILQFLFYVGWLKVGEDLMFPFGADDEDFEFNYILERNLEVSMLIVDDLHNQVPPVYVESLDDEIHLLHTSASSKLSNHPQRQHLRKLKFNVDAMQVQAVPGSGKMRDLMR
;
A
#
# COMPACT_ATOMS: atom_id res chain seq x y z
N MET A 1 4.86 47.44 28.62
CA MET A 1 5.80 48.17 27.74
C MET A 1 5.58 49.66 27.92
N THR A 2 6.66 50.45 27.94
CA THR A 2 6.56 51.92 27.87
C THR A 2 6.08 52.34 26.47
N LYS A 3 5.60 53.58 26.31
CA LYS A 3 5.12 54.09 25.00
C LYS A 3 6.21 54.02 23.91
N GLU A 4 7.46 54.28 24.27
CA GLU A 4 8.60 54.16 23.36
C GLU A 4 8.81 52.71 22.91
N GLN A 5 8.78 51.76 23.85
CA GLN A 5 8.88 50.33 23.55
C GLN A 5 7.72 49.85 22.67
N GLN A 6 6.50 50.36 22.88
CA GLN A 6 5.33 50.03 22.05
C GLN A 6 5.53 50.49 20.60
N ASN A 7 6.03 51.70 20.40
CA ASN A 7 6.32 52.23 19.06
C ASN A 7 7.43 51.46 18.36
N GLU A 8 8.46 51.00 19.07
CA GLU A 8 9.49 50.13 18.51
C GLU A 8 8.93 48.75 18.15
N PHE A 9 8.12 48.16 19.01
CA PHE A 9 7.51 46.85 18.76
C PHE A 9 6.63 46.85 17.52
N ILE A 10 5.82 47.90 17.30
CA ILE A 10 5.00 48.05 16.08
C ILE A 10 5.86 47.96 14.81
N LYS A 11 7.04 48.60 14.81
CA LYS A 11 7.97 48.54 13.66
C LYS A 11 8.46 47.11 13.41
N TYR A 12 8.78 46.37 14.48
CA TYR A 12 9.15 44.96 14.37
C TYR A 12 8.01 44.08 13.87
N VAL A 13 6.77 44.32 14.33
CA VAL A 13 5.58 43.58 13.87
C VAL A 13 5.40 43.76 12.36
N MET A 14 5.44 44.99 11.86
CA MET A 14 5.31 45.28 10.42
C MET A 14 6.44 44.67 9.59
N LEU A 15 7.68 44.72 10.08
CA LEU A 15 8.84 44.14 9.41
C LEU A 15 8.71 42.61 9.29
N VAL A 16 8.38 41.95 10.40
CA VAL A 16 8.29 40.49 10.46
C VAL A 16 7.09 39.96 9.69
N ASP A 17 5.94 40.67 9.67
CA ASP A 17 4.80 40.31 8.81
C ASP A 17 5.20 40.28 7.33
N GLY A 18 6.02 41.24 6.89
CA GLY A 18 6.61 41.25 5.54
C GLY A 18 7.36 39.96 5.22
N TRP A 19 8.22 39.48 6.13
CA TRP A 19 8.98 38.24 5.93
C TRP A 19 8.10 36.99 5.86
N THR A 20 6.96 36.95 6.56
CA THR A 20 6.06 35.78 6.48
C THR A 20 5.48 35.56 5.08
N LYS A 21 5.35 36.61 4.27
CA LYS A 21 4.80 36.55 2.90
C LYS A 21 5.79 35.97 1.89
N GLU A 22 7.08 36.05 2.19
CA GLU A 22 8.17 35.56 1.33
C GLU A 22 8.40 34.05 1.46
N ILE A 23 7.87 33.39 2.50
CA ILE A 23 8.06 31.96 2.75
C ILE A 23 7.01 31.15 1.98
N PRO A 24 7.37 30.37 0.93
CA PRO A 24 6.43 29.61 0.12
C PRO A 24 6.04 28.28 0.80
N LEU A 25 5.42 28.36 1.98
CA LEU A 25 5.18 27.21 2.86
C LEU A 25 4.33 26.12 2.20
N THR A 26 3.29 26.51 1.47
CA THR A 26 2.38 25.57 0.78
C THR A 26 3.10 24.71 -0.25
N PHE A 27 4.04 25.30 -1.00
CA PHE A 27 4.80 24.57 -2.01
C PHE A 27 5.70 23.53 -1.35
N LEU A 28 6.52 23.98 -0.39
CA LEU A 28 7.50 23.12 0.27
C LEU A 28 6.82 21.97 1.03
N LEU A 29 5.77 22.28 1.79
CA LEU A 29 5.02 21.27 2.54
C LEU A 29 4.24 20.34 1.60
N GLY A 30 3.69 20.87 0.51
CA GLY A 30 2.99 20.08 -0.50
C GLY A 30 3.85 19.00 -1.13
N PHE A 31 5.07 19.33 -1.56
CA PHE A 31 6.01 18.33 -2.11
C PHE A 31 6.44 17.30 -1.06
N TYR A 32 6.72 17.76 0.16
CA TYR A 32 7.15 16.89 1.25
C TYR A 32 6.07 15.86 1.61
N VAL A 33 4.86 16.31 1.89
CA VAL A 33 3.75 15.42 2.29
C VAL A 33 3.31 14.53 1.13
N ALA A 34 3.25 15.04 -0.10
CA ALA A 34 2.88 14.22 -1.25
C ALA A 34 3.87 13.05 -1.48
N MET A 35 5.16 13.29 -1.27
CA MET A 35 6.19 12.24 -1.34
C MET A 35 5.97 11.17 -0.26
N ILE A 36 5.65 11.58 0.97
CA ILE A 36 5.39 10.65 2.08
C ILE A 36 4.13 9.82 1.82
N VAL A 37 3.02 10.48 1.46
CA VAL A 37 1.74 9.80 1.18
C VAL A 37 1.90 8.77 0.05
N ARG A 38 2.65 9.12 -1.00
CA ARG A 38 2.95 8.19 -2.09
C ARG A 38 3.71 6.97 -1.57
N ARG A 39 4.77 7.20 -0.80
CA ARG A 39 5.57 6.12 -0.22
C ARG A 39 4.76 5.24 0.74
N TRP A 40 3.92 5.84 1.57
CA TRP A 40 2.99 5.12 2.46
C TRP A 40 2.05 4.22 1.66
N TRP A 41 1.47 4.74 0.57
CA TRP A 41 0.59 3.97 -0.30
C TRP A 41 1.33 2.84 -1.02
N ASP A 42 2.54 3.11 -1.51
CA ASP A 42 3.40 2.08 -2.13
C ASP A 42 3.69 0.95 -1.12
N CYS A 43 4.00 1.26 0.15
CA CYS A 43 4.15 0.25 1.21
C CYS A 43 2.87 -0.57 1.39
N CYS A 44 1.70 0.07 1.44
CA CYS A 44 0.40 -0.62 1.55
C CYS A 44 0.18 -1.61 0.40
N GLN A 45 0.49 -1.21 -0.84
CA GLN A 45 0.35 -2.06 -2.02
C GLN A 45 1.35 -3.22 -2.08
N LEU A 46 2.48 -3.09 -1.39
CA LEU A 46 3.55 -4.09 -1.34
C LEU A 46 3.39 -5.11 -0.22
N ILE A 47 2.37 -4.97 0.64
CA ILE A 47 2.03 -6.00 1.64
C ILE A 47 1.75 -7.31 0.90
N SER A 48 2.62 -8.30 1.13
CA SER A 48 2.54 -9.60 0.49
C SER A 48 1.41 -10.47 1.07
N TRP A 49 0.44 -10.82 0.24
CA TRP A 49 -0.64 -11.76 0.55
C TRP A 49 -0.35 -13.14 -0.06
N PRO A 50 -0.42 -14.24 0.70
CA PRO A 50 -0.06 -15.56 0.20
C PRO A 50 -1.13 -16.16 -0.74
N ASP A 51 -2.33 -15.58 -0.80
CA ASP A 51 -3.50 -16.08 -1.52
C ASP A 51 -3.19 -16.50 -2.96
N HIS A 52 -2.58 -15.61 -3.76
CA HIS A 52 -2.26 -15.91 -5.16
C HIS A 52 -1.29 -17.09 -5.30
N LEU A 53 -0.31 -17.20 -4.41
CA LEU A 53 0.60 -18.35 -4.37
C LEU A 53 -0.18 -19.62 -4.03
N LEU A 54 -1.03 -19.56 -3.01
CA LEU A 54 -1.71 -20.73 -2.46
C LEU A 54 -2.87 -21.23 -3.34
N TYR A 55 -3.54 -20.35 -4.09
CA TYR A 55 -4.48 -20.77 -5.13
C TYR A 55 -3.78 -21.64 -6.18
N ASN A 56 -2.60 -21.22 -6.64
CA ASN A 56 -1.82 -22.01 -7.59
C ASN A 56 -1.31 -23.32 -6.96
N VAL A 57 -0.85 -23.29 -5.70
CA VAL A 57 -0.42 -24.50 -4.97
C VAL A 57 -1.59 -25.49 -4.84
N SER A 58 -2.76 -25.02 -4.45
CA SER A 58 -3.96 -25.86 -4.30
C SER A 58 -4.44 -26.43 -5.63
N ALA A 59 -4.37 -25.66 -6.72
CA ALA A 59 -4.81 -26.12 -8.04
C ALA A 59 -3.82 -27.09 -8.73
N LEU A 60 -2.51 -26.89 -8.54
CA LEU A 60 -1.47 -27.59 -9.29
C LEU A 60 -0.86 -28.79 -8.55
N ILE A 61 -0.75 -28.75 -7.23
CA ILE A 61 -0.33 -29.93 -6.44
C ILE A 61 -1.55 -30.82 -6.20
N ARG A 62 -1.89 -31.56 -7.25
CA ARG A 62 -3.07 -32.44 -7.32
C ARG A 62 -2.80 -33.70 -6.49
N GLY A 63 -3.63 -33.94 -5.47
CA GLY A 63 -3.54 -35.16 -4.67
C GLY A 63 -4.37 -35.07 -3.40
N GLN A 64 -5.07 -36.15 -3.10
CA GLN A 64 -5.84 -36.32 -1.85
C GLN A 64 -5.11 -37.24 -0.87
N ASP A 65 -3.95 -37.78 -1.28
CA ASP A 65 -3.12 -38.59 -0.42
C ASP A 65 -2.57 -37.76 0.76
N PRO A 66 -2.32 -38.39 1.93
CA PRO A 66 -1.80 -37.69 3.09
C PRO A 66 -0.49 -36.94 2.81
N GLU A 67 0.35 -37.46 1.90
CA GLU A 67 1.65 -36.87 1.59
C GLU A 67 1.50 -35.53 0.84
N THR A 68 0.73 -35.49 -0.25
CA THR A 68 0.47 -34.23 -0.99
C THR A 68 -0.30 -33.22 -0.14
N ARG A 69 -1.22 -33.68 0.70
CA ARG A 69 -1.91 -32.84 1.68
C ARG A 69 -0.94 -32.18 2.66
N ILE A 70 -0.01 -32.95 3.23
CA ILE A 70 1.05 -32.43 4.13
C ILE A 70 1.94 -31.44 3.38
N ILE A 71 2.30 -31.73 2.13
CA ILE A 71 3.11 -30.82 1.30
C ILE A 71 2.41 -29.47 1.14
N ARG A 72 1.12 -29.45 0.75
CA ARG A 72 0.39 -28.20 0.57
C ARG A 72 0.26 -27.40 1.87
N LYS A 73 -0.05 -28.05 2.99
CA LYS A 73 -0.12 -27.41 4.32
C LYS A 73 1.24 -26.88 4.79
N THR A 74 2.32 -27.59 4.47
CA THR A 74 3.69 -27.16 4.80
C THR A 74 4.09 -25.94 3.98
N ILE A 75 3.76 -25.90 2.68
CA ILE A 75 3.97 -24.72 1.84
C ILE A 75 3.21 -23.51 2.38
N ALA A 76 1.93 -23.68 2.76
CA ALA A 76 1.15 -22.62 3.40
C ALA A 76 1.80 -22.13 4.69
N ARG A 77 2.21 -23.04 5.58
CA ARG A 77 2.89 -22.67 6.85
C ARG A 77 4.21 -21.94 6.59
N TYR A 78 5.01 -22.37 5.62
CA TYR A 78 6.24 -21.67 5.25
C TYR A 78 6.01 -20.28 4.66
N ALA A 79 4.90 -20.06 3.96
CA ALA A 79 4.51 -18.74 3.48
C ALA A 79 4.23 -17.81 4.68
N ILE A 80 3.45 -18.27 5.66
CA ILE A 80 3.19 -17.49 6.89
C ILE A 80 4.46 -17.29 7.72
N LEU A 81 5.30 -18.32 7.84
CA LEU A 81 6.57 -18.22 8.55
C LEU A 81 7.50 -17.15 7.92
N THR A 82 7.54 -17.08 6.58
CA THR A 82 8.24 -16.00 5.87
C THR A 82 7.65 -14.64 6.23
N SER A 83 6.32 -14.47 6.18
CA SER A 83 5.66 -13.22 6.56
C SER A 83 6.05 -12.79 7.97
N VAL A 84 6.02 -13.69 8.94
CA VAL A 84 6.40 -13.39 10.33
C VAL A 84 7.87 -12.99 10.43
N LEU A 85 8.79 -13.75 9.83
CA LEU A 85 10.22 -13.44 9.88
C LEU A 85 10.55 -12.10 9.21
N ALA A 86 9.93 -11.81 8.06
CA ALA A 86 10.13 -10.57 7.33
C ALA A 86 9.54 -9.38 8.11
N TRP A 87 8.27 -9.45 8.50
CA TRP A 87 7.59 -8.36 9.19
C TRP A 87 8.08 -8.13 10.61
N ARG A 88 8.58 -9.16 11.31
CA ARG A 88 9.28 -9.01 12.60
C ARG A 88 10.48 -8.04 12.52
N SER A 89 11.11 -7.95 11.34
CA SER A 89 12.30 -7.11 11.17
C SER A 89 11.97 -5.63 10.94
N ILE A 90 10.73 -5.30 10.55
CA ILE A 90 10.32 -3.94 10.18
C ILE A 90 9.16 -3.40 11.03
N SER A 91 8.34 -4.26 11.62
CA SER A 91 7.15 -3.87 12.38
C SER A 91 7.30 -4.11 13.88
N LEU A 92 7.07 -3.05 14.65
CA LEU A 92 7.12 -3.11 16.11
C LEU A 92 6.05 -4.06 16.68
N ARG A 93 4.83 -4.05 16.11
CA ARG A 93 3.73 -4.94 16.53
C ARG A 93 4.05 -6.42 16.33
N VAL A 94 4.69 -6.77 15.22
CA VAL A 94 5.08 -8.17 14.95
C VAL A 94 6.28 -8.57 15.79
N LEU A 95 7.26 -7.67 15.98
CA LEU A 95 8.38 -7.89 16.87
C LEU A 95 7.95 -8.11 18.32
N ALA A 96 6.99 -7.33 18.80
CA ALA A 96 6.43 -7.49 20.14
C ALA A 96 5.71 -8.84 20.33
N ARG A 97 5.07 -9.36 19.26
CA ARG A 97 4.40 -10.66 19.28
C ARG A 97 5.35 -11.85 19.16
N TYR A 98 6.42 -11.73 18.37
CA TYR A 98 7.40 -12.80 18.13
C TYR A 98 8.85 -12.34 18.39
N PRO A 99 9.24 -12.00 19.64
CA PRO A 99 10.57 -11.43 19.91
C PRO A 99 11.73 -12.38 19.63
N THR A 100 11.52 -13.68 19.82
CA THR A 100 12.54 -14.71 19.63
C THR A 100 12.06 -15.82 18.71
N ASP A 101 12.99 -16.57 18.14
CA ASP A 101 12.69 -17.70 17.27
C ASP A 101 11.93 -18.81 18.01
N ASP A 102 12.07 -18.94 19.33
CA ASP A 102 11.36 -19.94 20.12
C ASP A 102 9.84 -19.70 20.12
N HIS A 103 9.39 -18.44 20.05
CA HIS A 103 7.97 -18.09 19.90
C HIS A 103 7.38 -18.60 18.56
N LEU A 104 8.21 -18.79 17.53
CA LEU A 104 7.78 -19.38 16.25
C LEU A 104 7.50 -20.89 16.40
N VAL A 105 8.23 -21.56 17.30
CA VAL A 105 8.01 -22.97 17.62
C VAL A 105 6.77 -23.12 18.51
N ASP A 106 6.65 -22.28 19.53
CA ASP A 106 5.51 -22.30 20.45
C ASP A 106 4.18 -22.01 19.75
N SER A 107 4.20 -21.15 18.73
CA SER A 107 3.03 -20.86 17.88
C SER A 107 2.74 -21.92 16.81
N GLY A 108 3.58 -22.95 16.67
CA GLY A 108 3.44 -23.99 15.66
C GLY A 108 3.76 -23.54 14.23
N LEU A 109 4.35 -22.35 14.04
CA LEU A 109 4.80 -21.87 12.73
C LEU A 109 6.07 -22.59 12.26
N MET A 110 6.90 -23.07 13.19
CA MET A 110 8.13 -23.82 12.91
C MET A 110 8.19 -25.09 13.75
N THR A 111 8.62 -26.21 13.19
CA THR A 111 8.86 -27.43 13.96
C THR A 111 10.23 -27.39 14.65
N LYS A 112 10.46 -28.29 15.62
CA LYS A 112 11.77 -28.37 16.31
C LYS A 112 12.89 -28.76 15.36
N GLU A 113 12.62 -29.65 14.40
CA GLU A 113 13.57 -30.10 13.39
C GLU A 113 13.92 -28.96 12.42
N GLU A 114 12.91 -28.19 12.00
CA GLU A 114 13.10 -27.01 11.17
C GLU A 114 13.90 -25.93 11.91
N MET A 115 13.67 -25.76 13.21
CA MET A 115 14.44 -24.82 14.04
C MET A 115 15.92 -25.19 14.09
N VAL A 116 16.25 -26.47 14.26
CA VAL A 116 17.65 -26.95 14.22
C VAL A 116 18.28 -26.65 12.87
N MET A 117 17.58 -26.94 11.77
CA MET A 117 18.05 -26.61 10.43
C MET A 117 18.23 -25.10 10.24
N PHE A 118 17.27 -24.30 10.67
CA PHE A 118 17.29 -22.85 10.55
C PHE A 118 18.45 -22.20 11.31
N LYS A 119 18.72 -22.69 12.54
CA LYS A 119 19.86 -22.25 13.36
C LYS A 119 21.21 -22.67 12.76
N SER A 120 21.27 -23.81 12.05
CA SER A 120 22.50 -24.28 11.38
C SER A 120 22.95 -23.42 10.19
N ILE A 121 22.05 -22.63 9.61
CA ILE A 121 22.35 -21.75 8.48
C ILE A 121 23.17 -20.55 8.97
N LEU A 122 24.42 -20.47 8.52
CA LEU A 122 25.32 -19.35 8.83
C LEU A 122 25.19 -18.26 7.77
N VAL A 123 24.67 -17.10 8.17
CA VAL A 123 24.69 -15.89 7.35
C VAL A 123 25.73 -14.95 7.95
N HIS A 124 26.80 -14.68 7.19
CA HIS A 124 27.95 -13.92 7.71
C HIS A 124 27.76 -12.40 7.66
N VAL A 125 26.95 -11.90 6.73
CA VAL A 125 26.76 -10.45 6.53
C VAL A 125 25.67 -9.90 7.44
N ASP A 126 24.50 -10.54 7.47
CA ASP A 126 23.41 -10.20 8.37
C ASP A 126 22.82 -11.48 9.01
N PRO A 127 23.32 -11.88 10.19
CA PRO A 127 22.85 -13.09 10.89
C PRO A 127 21.37 -13.05 11.29
N HIS A 128 20.77 -11.85 11.39
CA HIS A 128 19.41 -11.66 11.91
C HIS A 128 18.35 -11.73 10.80
N GLN A 129 18.74 -11.58 9.52
CA GLN A 129 17.83 -11.59 8.39
C GLN A 129 17.84 -12.91 7.60
N LYS A 130 17.05 -13.87 8.09
CA LYS A 130 16.85 -15.19 7.46
C LYS A 130 15.42 -15.40 6.94
N TRP A 131 14.67 -14.32 6.73
CA TRP A 131 13.27 -14.38 6.27
C TRP A 131 13.09 -15.05 4.89
N TRP A 132 14.14 -15.07 4.06
CA TRP A 132 14.13 -15.70 2.74
C TRP A 132 14.30 -17.23 2.78
N VAL A 133 14.67 -17.80 3.94
CA VAL A 133 14.94 -19.23 4.06
C VAL A 133 13.69 -20.09 3.80
N PRO A 134 12.51 -19.81 4.39
CA PRO A 134 11.32 -20.61 4.11
C PRO A 134 10.83 -20.45 2.67
N LEU A 135 11.04 -19.30 2.02
CA LEU A 135 10.78 -19.15 0.57
C LEU A 135 11.62 -20.12 -0.26
N ASN A 136 12.91 -20.28 0.09
CA ASN A 136 13.77 -21.26 -0.56
C ASN A 136 13.32 -22.70 -0.30
N TRP A 137 12.80 -22.99 0.89
CA TRP A 137 12.20 -24.30 1.20
C TRP A 137 10.95 -24.56 0.36
N ILE A 138 10.06 -23.58 0.21
CA ILE A 138 8.88 -23.67 -0.65
C ILE A 138 9.29 -23.97 -2.10
N GLN A 139 10.26 -23.21 -2.64
CA GLN A 139 10.78 -23.43 -3.99
C GLN A 139 11.31 -24.86 -4.15
N THR A 140 12.09 -25.34 -3.17
CA THR A 140 12.63 -26.71 -3.19
C THR A 140 11.52 -27.77 -3.14
N MET A 141 10.46 -27.54 -2.36
CA MET A 141 9.31 -28.45 -2.32
C MET A 141 8.57 -28.51 -3.65
N MET A 142 8.37 -27.35 -4.32
CA MET A 142 7.73 -27.32 -5.64
C MET A 142 8.55 -28.07 -6.69
N VAL A 143 9.88 -27.91 -6.70
CA VAL A 143 10.77 -28.65 -7.60
C VAL A 143 10.72 -30.15 -7.31
N ARG A 144 10.73 -30.58 -6.05
CA ARG A 144 10.59 -32.00 -5.69
C ARG A 144 9.25 -32.59 -6.12
N CYS A 145 8.15 -31.83 -6.02
CA CYS A 145 6.85 -32.25 -6.55
C CYS A 145 6.87 -32.46 -8.07
N PHE A 146 7.64 -31.65 -8.79
CA PHE A 146 7.84 -31.82 -10.23
C PHE A 146 8.70 -33.04 -10.55
N GLU A 147 9.82 -33.22 -9.86
CA GLU A 147 10.70 -34.41 -10.04
C GLU A 147 9.98 -35.73 -9.72
N LYS A 148 9.09 -35.72 -8.71
CA LYS A 148 8.26 -36.88 -8.34
C LYS A 148 7.13 -37.16 -9.37
N GLY A 149 6.83 -36.22 -10.26
CA GLY A 149 5.73 -36.31 -11.22
C GLY A 149 4.35 -35.93 -10.67
N THR A 150 4.28 -35.32 -9.48
CA THR A 150 3.04 -34.73 -8.95
C THR A 150 2.62 -33.50 -9.77
N LEU A 151 3.61 -32.72 -10.24
CA LEU A 151 3.42 -31.69 -11.27
C LEU A 151 3.83 -32.30 -12.61
N THR A 152 2.94 -32.31 -13.59
CA THR A 152 3.17 -33.05 -14.85
C THR A 152 3.81 -32.19 -15.93
N HIS A 153 3.54 -30.89 -15.93
CA HIS A 153 4.01 -29.99 -17.00
C HIS A 153 4.94 -28.91 -16.46
N THR A 154 6.01 -28.62 -17.21
CA THR A 154 6.97 -27.55 -16.87
C THR A 154 6.29 -26.18 -16.71
N ASN A 155 5.21 -25.93 -17.46
CA ASN A 155 4.42 -24.70 -17.34
C ASN A 155 3.75 -24.56 -15.97
N GLU A 156 3.35 -25.67 -15.33
CA GLU A 156 2.75 -25.64 -13.98
C GLU A 156 3.79 -25.23 -12.94
N LEU A 157 5.00 -25.79 -13.04
CA LEU A 157 6.12 -25.39 -12.19
C LEU A 157 6.45 -23.90 -12.39
N ARG A 158 6.49 -23.42 -13.64
CA ARG A 158 6.72 -22.00 -13.93
C ARG A 158 5.67 -21.10 -13.27
N VAL A 159 4.39 -21.43 -13.37
CA VAL A 159 3.30 -20.65 -12.75
C VAL A 159 3.49 -20.56 -11.23
N LEU A 160 3.89 -21.65 -10.57
CA LEU A 160 4.17 -21.65 -9.13
C LEU A 160 5.39 -20.80 -8.77
N LEU A 161 6.48 -20.91 -9.52
CA LEU A 161 7.70 -20.14 -9.29
C LEU A 161 7.49 -18.65 -9.53
N ASP A 162 6.78 -18.25 -10.59
CA ASP A 162 6.43 -16.86 -10.88
C ASP A 162 5.53 -16.29 -9.77
N ALA A 163 4.61 -17.09 -9.22
CA ALA A 163 3.77 -16.67 -8.09
C ALA A 163 4.58 -16.49 -6.80
N LEU A 164 5.55 -17.38 -6.55
CA LEU A 164 6.46 -17.30 -5.40
C LEU A 164 7.38 -16.08 -5.50
N GLU A 165 7.89 -15.77 -6.70
CA GLU A 165 8.74 -14.60 -6.95
C GLU A 165 7.97 -13.30 -6.67
N LYS A 166 6.74 -13.18 -7.15
CA LYS A 166 5.88 -12.02 -6.85
C LYS A 166 5.65 -11.85 -5.35
N TYR A 167 5.37 -12.96 -4.64
CA TYR A 167 5.19 -12.95 -3.19
C TYR A 167 6.48 -12.52 -2.45
N ARG A 168 7.64 -13.03 -2.88
CA ARG A 168 8.96 -12.64 -2.37
C ARG A 168 9.26 -11.16 -2.59
N ASN A 169 8.95 -10.63 -3.78
CA ASN A 169 9.28 -9.26 -4.14
C ASN A 169 8.60 -8.24 -3.23
N GLY A 170 7.36 -8.47 -2.78
CA GLY A 170 6.69 -7.58 -1.83
C GLY A 170 7.48 -7.41 -0.53
N PHE A 171 7.97 -8.50 0.08
CA PHE A 171 8.82 -8.42 1.28
C PHE A 171 10.13 -7.68 1.03
N PHE A 172 10.78 -7.96 -0.10
CA PHE A 172 12.04 -7.29 -0.44
C PHE A 172 11.86 -5.79 -0.63
N GLN A 173 10.80 -5.37 -1.34
CA GLN A 173 10.51 -3.95 -1.52
C GLN A 173 10.17 -3.29 -0.19
N LEU A 174 9.34 -3.91 0.65
CA LEU A 174 9.04 -3.41 1.99
C LEU A 174 10.31 -3.23 2.84
N PHE A 175 11.25 -4.17 2.75
CA PHE A 175 12.54 -4.04 3.42
C PHE A 175 13.37 -2.87 2.88
N ILE A 176 13.35 -2.61 1.57
CA ILE A 176 13.99 -1.42 0.99
C ILE A 176 13.34 -0.15 1.51
N TYR A 177 12.00 -0.12 1.61
CA TYR A 177 11.30 1.01 2.19
C TYR A 177 11.76 1.19 3.64
N ASP A 178 11.73 0.18 4.50
CA ASP A 178 12.21 0.31 5.88
C ASP A 178 13.68 0.79 5.97
N TRP A 179 14.58 0.21 5.18
CA TRP A 179 16.01 0.52 5.23
C TRP A 179 16.36 1.90 4.67
N ILE A 180 15.74 2.29 3.55
CA ILE A 180 15.99 3.58 2.89
C ILE A 180 14.88 4.54 3.29
N ALA A 181 15.07 5.19 4.44
CA ALA A 181 14.20 6.26 4.91
C ALA A 181 14.29 7.52 4.02
N ILE A 182 13.28 8.39 4.13
CA ILE A 182 13.33 9.71 3.50
C ILE A 182 14.55 10.46 4.05
N PRO A 183 15.38 11.10 3.19
CA PRO A 183 16.56 11.80 3.66
C PRO A 183 16.19 12.82 4.73
N LEU A 184 16.86 12.73 5.88
CA LEU A 184 16.57 13.54 7.07
C LEU A 184 16.51 15.05 6.78
N VAL A 185 17.32 15.51 5.82
CA VAL A 185 17.34 16.91 5.38
C VAL A 185 15.97 17.38 4.85
N TYR A 186 15.18 16.54 4.18
CA TYR A 186 13.84 16.91 3.72
C TYR A 186 12.91 17.16 4.89
N THR A 187 12.90 16.26 5.88
CA THR A 187 12.10 16.41 7.10
C THR A 187 12.53 17.66 7.89
N GLN A 188 13.84 17.89 8.02
CA GLN A 188 14.38 19.06 8.70
C GLN A 188 13.99 20.36 8.00
N VAL A 189 14.15 20.45 6.68
CA VAL A 189 13.81 21.65 5.90
C VAL A 189 12.31 21.95 6.02
N SER A 190 11.44 20.95 5.94
CA SER A 190 10.00 21.11 6.13
C SER A 190 9.65 21.59 7.53
N THR A 191 10.23 20.97 8.56
CA THR A 191 10.01 21.33 9.97
C THR A 191 10.47 22.76 10.26
N ILE A 192 11.69 23.11 9.84
CA ILE A 192 12.25 24.46 10.02
C ILE A 192 11.40 25.50 9.28
N SER A 193 10.90 25.18 8.08
CA SER A 193 10.07 26.10 7.31
C SER A 193 8.73 26.38 8.00
N VAL A 194 8.06 25.34 8.51
CA VAL A 194 6.77 25.47 9.23
C VAL A 194 6.97 26.19 10.57
N TYR A 195 7.93 25.76 11.39
CA TYR A 195 8.16 26.38 12.69
C TYR A 195 8.76 27.78 12.59
N GLY A 196 9.65 28.03 11.63
CA GLY A 196 10.18 29.36 11.33
C GLY A 196 9.09 30.33 10.88
N TYR A 197 8.18 29.87 10.01
CA TYR A 197 7.00 30.66 9.63
C TYR A 197 6.16 31.06 10.84
N PHE A 198 5.85 30.11 11.74
CA PHE A 198 5.03 30.42 12.92
C PHE A 198 5.78 31.20 14.00
N LEU A 199 7.10 31.08 14.10
CA LEU A 199 7.93 31.96 14.93
C LEU A 199 7.79 33.42 14.50
N PHE A 200 7.87 33.68 13.20
CA PHE A 200 7.65 35.02 12.65
C PHE A 200 6.19 35.44 12.77
N ALA A 201 5.22 34.57 12.48
CA ALA A 201 3.80 34.88 12.60
C ALA A 201 3.38 35.22 14.05
N LEU A 202 4.03 34.63 15.06
CA LEU A 202 3.77 34.93 16.46
C LEU A 202 4.01 36.41 16.79
N ILE A 203 5.00 37.03 16.13
CA ILE A 203 5.34 38.45 16.28
C ILE A 203 4.58 39.30 15.25
N GLY A 204 4.67 38.93 13.97
CA GLY A 204 4.12 39.71 12.85
C GLY A 204 2.61 39.80 12.81
N ARG A 205 1.89 38.88 13.46
CA ARG A 205 0.42 38.86 13.50
C ARG A 205 -0.17 39.24 14.85
N GLN A 206 0.62 39.87 15.71
CA GLN A 206 0.06 40.60 16.83
C GLN A 206 -0.85 41.72 16.31
N TYR A 207 -1.83 42.15 17.10
CA TYR A 207 -2.72 43.25 16.75
C TYR A 207 -2.24 44.60 17.33
N PRO A 208 -1.20 45.24 16.78
CA PRO A 208 -1.02 46.67 16.98
C PRO A 208 -1.19 47.45 15.67
N SER A 209 -1.75 46.80 14.64
CA SER A 209 -1.90 47.30 13.28
C SER A 209 -2.98 48.36 13.20
N LYS A 210 -2.54 49.59 12.97
CA LYS A 210 -3.38 50.65 12.41
C LYS A 210 -3.85 50.22 11.01
N ASN A 211 -5.16 50.23 10.74
CA ASN A 211 -5.73 50.09 9.40
C ASN A 211 -5.20 51.18 8.46
N GLU A 212 -5.50 51.10 7.15
CA GLU A 212 -5.22 52.17 6.17
C GLU A 212 -5.77 53.55 6.61
N ASN A 213 -6.74 53.57 7.53
CA ASN A 213 -7.35 54.74 8.15
C ASN A 213 -6.80 55.09 9.56
N GLU A 214 -5.66 54.52 9.97
CA GLU A 214 -5.09 54.65 11.32
C GLU A 214 -5.89 54.04 12.48
N GLU A 215 -6.96 53.29 12.21
CA GLU A 215 -7.79 52.63 13.25
C GLU A 215 -7.21 51.28 13.68
N ILE A 216 -7.04 51.08 14.99
CA ILE A 216 -6.59 49.81 15.54
C ILE A 216 -7.79 48.90 15.66
N VAL A 217 -7.89 47.88 14.80
CA VAL A 217 -8.88 46.80 14.97
C VAL A 217 -8.23 45.69 15.79
N ASP A 218 -8.55 45.66 17.08
CA ASP A 218 -8.13 44.60 18.00
C ASP A 218 -9.23 43.55 18.13
N VAL A 219 -9.02 42.39 17.51
CA VAL A 219 -9.92 41.24 17.62
C VAL A 219 -9.60 40.40 18.86
N TYR A 220 -8.50 40.71 19.57
CA TYR A 220 -7.91 40.01 20.72
C TYR A 220 -7.47 38.55 20.44
N VAL A 221 -8.26 37.80 19.67
CA VAL A 221 -8.00 36.41 19.26
C VAL A 221 -7.71 36.37 17.75
N PRO A 222 -6.52 35.92 17.33
CA PRO A 222 -6.16 35.87 15.92
C PRO A 222 -6.73 34.61 15.24
N ILE A 223 -8.05 34.58 15.03
CA ILE A 223 -8.79 33.41 14.52
C ILE A 223 -8.18 32.85 13.22
N PHE A 224 -7.89 33.71 12.23
CA PHE A 224 -7.29 33.25 10.97
C PHE A 224 -5.86 32.71 11.12
N THR A 225 -5.07 33.26 12.04
CA THR A 225 -3.72 32.74 12.33
C THR A 225 -3.80 31.37 13.01
N ILE A 226 -4.75 31.19 13.92
CA ILE A 226 -5.02 29.90 14.56
C ILE A 226 -5.45 28.88 13.50
N LEU A 227 -6.36 29.23 12.59
CA LEU A 227 -6.76 28.35 11.49
C LEU A 227 -5.57 27.98 10.60
N GLN A 228 -4.74 28.95 10.21
CA GLN A 228 -3.53 28.67 9.42
C GLN A 228 -2.54 27.78 10.18
N PHE A 229 -2.40 27.96 11.50
CA PHE A 229 -1.62 27.07 12.35
C PHE A 229 -2.13 25.64 12.28
N LEU A 230 -3.43 25.44 12.50
CA LEU A 230 -4.05 24.12 12.40
C LEU A 230 -3.85 23.49 11.02
N PHE A 231 -3.99 24.27 9.93
CA PHE A 231 -3.77 23.78 8.58
C PHE A 231 -2.31 23.37 8.33
N TYR A 232 -1.34 24.24 8.58
CA TYR A 232 0.06 23.96 8.22
C TYR A 232 0.74 23.00 9.19
N VAL A 233 0.51 23.14 10.50
CA VAL A 233 1.06 22.19 11.48
C VAL A 233 0.34 20.85 11.38
N GLY A 234 -0.98 20.85 11.19
CA GLY A 234 -1.73 19.62 10.94
C GLY A 234 -1.25 18.92 9.66
N TRP A 235 -0.99 19.66 8.58
CA TRP A 235 -0.48 19.09 7.35
C TRP A 235 0.96 18.54 7.48
N LEU A 236 1.82 19.20 8.27
CA LEU A 236 3.13 18.65 8.65
C LEU A 236 2.96 17.36 9.46
N LYS A 237 2.01 17.33 10.41
CA LYS A 237 1.72 16.14 11.24
C LYS A 237 1.25 14.96 10.41
N VAL A 238 0.40 15.18 9.40
CA VAL A 238 0.05 14.12 8.42
C VAL A 238 1.30 13.52 7.77
N GLY A 239 2.30 14.35 7.43
CA GLY A 239 3.57 13.84 6.93
C GLY A 239 4.36 13.05 7.98
N GLU A 240 4.44 13.53 9.22
CA GLU A 240 5.15 12.85 10.31
C GLU A 240 4.55 11.50 10.66
N ASP A 241 3.23 11.42 10.80
CA ASP A 241 2.51 10.21 11.18
C ASP A 241 2.60 9.13 10.08
N LEU A 242 2.49 9.51 8.81
CA LEU A 242 2.58 8.57 7.69
C LEU A 242 4.01 8.18 7.31
N MET A 243 5.03 8.82 7.91
CA MET A 243 6.43 8.58 7.57
C MET A 243 6.90 7.17 7.96
N PHE A 244 6.35 6.62 9.06
CA PHE A 244 6.73 5.32 9.59
C PHE A 244 5.50 4.41 9.81
N PRO A 245 4.97 3.77 8.76
CA PRO A 245 3.70 3.02 8.81
C PRO A 245 3.74 1.67 9.54
N PHE A 246 4.88 1.32 10.14
CA PHE A 246 5.13 -0.01 10.72
C PHE A 246 5.28 0.04 12.25
N GLY A 247 4.91 1.16 12.87
CA GLY A 247 4.97 1.37 14.31
C GLY A 247 3.86 0.65 15.06
N ALA A 248 3.32 1.35 16.05
CA ALA A 248 2.23 0.88 16.89
C ALA A 248 1.08 1.90 16.99
N ASP A 249 1.12 2.97 16.21
CA ASP A 249 0.11 4.03 16.21
C ASP A 249 -1.19 3.55 15.56
N ASP A 250 -2.32 4.18 15.89
CA ASP A 250 -3.65 3.72 15.45
C ASP A 250 -3.80 3.66 13.92
N GLU A 251 -3.04 4.46 13.17
CA GLU A 251 -3.06 4.53 11.71
C GLU A 251 -2.03 3.61 11.03
N ASP A 252 -1.17 2.93 11.82
CA ASP A 252 -0.17 2.01 11.31
C ASP A 252 -0.78 0.71 10.80
N PHE A 253 -0.08 0.03 9.89
CA PHE A 253 -0.59 -1.21 9.30
C PHE A 253 -0.79 -2.32 10.34
N GLU A 254 -1.95 -2.96 10.26
CA GLU A 254 -2.37 -4.03 11.17
C GLU A 254 -1.80 -5.39 10.80
N PHE A 255 -0.46 -5.52 10.83
CA PHE A 255 0.22 -6.76 10.46
C PHE A 255 -0.21 -7.98 11.28
N ASN A 256 -0.56 -7.80 12.57
CA ASN A 256 -1.03 -8.90 13.41
C ASN A 256 -2.36 -9.47 12.91
N TYR A 257 -3.32 -8.61 12.54
CA TYR A 257 -4.56 -9.04 11.91
C TYR A 257 -4.29 -9.73 10.57
N ILE A 258 -3.43 -9.14 9.73
CA ILE A 258 -3.09 -9.70 8.41
C ILE A 258 -2.46 -11.09 8.57
N LEU A 259 -1.58 -11.30 9.55
CA LEU A 259 -0.99 -12.61 9.85
C LEU A 259 -2.04 -13.65 10.24
N GLU A 260 -2.99 -13.30 11.12
CA GLU A 260 -4.05 -14.21 11.56
C GLU A 260 -4.99 -14.58 10.41
N ARG A 261 -5.48 -13.58 9.68
CA ARG A 261 -6.27 -13.79 8.47
C ARG A 261 -5.53 -14.68 7.49
N ASN A 262 -4.26 -14.37 7.23
CA ASN A 262 -3.48 -15.13 6.26
C ASN A 262 -3.27 -16.56 6.71
N LEU A 263 -3.03 -16.83 7.99
CA LEU A 263 -2.93 -18.20 8.50
C LEU A 263 -4.20 -19.00 8.27
N GLU A 264 -5.35 -18.44 8.65
CA GLU A 264 -6.66 -19.08 8.49
C GLU A 264 -6.98 -19.34 7.02
N VAL A 265 -6.95 -18.30 6.18
CA VAL A 265 -7.26 -18.39 4.75
C VAL A 265 -6.28 -19.31 4.03
N SER A 266 -5.00 -19.29 4.39
CA SER A 266 -3.99 -20.17 3.78
C SER A 266 -4.31 -21.64 4.02
N MET A 267 -4.68 -22.01 5.25
CA MET A 267 -5.04 -23.38 5.60
C MET A 267 -6.35 -23.80 4.92
N LEU A 268 -7.34 -22.92 4.85
CA LEU A 268 -8.59 -23.19 4.12
C LEU A 268 -8.35 -23.45 2.63
N ILE A 269 -7.54 -22.61 1.95
CA ILE A 269 -7.27 -22.75 0.51
C ILE A 269 -6.60 -24.08 0.17
N VAL A 270 -5.60 -24.48 0.96
CA VAL A 270 -4.74 -25.62 0.62
C VAL A 270 -5.25 -26.97 1.14
N ASP A 271 -6.16 -26.93 2.12
CA ASP A 271 -6.68 -28.11 2.79
C ASP A 271 -8.20 -28.23 2.61
N ASP A 272 -8.97 -27.43 3.35
CA ASP A 272 -10.42 -27.62 3.47
C ASP A 272 -11.17 -27.34 2.17
N LEU A 273 -10.70 -26.39 1.34
CA LEU A 273 -11.33 -26.05 0.06
C LEU A 273 -10.66 -26.76 -1.13
N HIS A 274 -9.63 -27.58 -0.88
CA HIS A 274 -8.89 -28.22 -1.95
C HIS A 274 -9.79 -29.16 -2.76
N ASN A 275 -9.86 -28.92 -4.08
CA ASN A 275 -10.64 -29.69 -5.03
C ASN A 275 -12.15 -29.75 -4.69
N GLN A 276 -12.68 -28.72 -4.04
CA GLN A 276 -14.10 -28.59 -3.74
C GLN A 276 -14.77 -27.62 -4.71
N VAL A 277 -15.81 -28.10 -5.39
CA VAL A 277 -16.74 -27.27 -6.14
C VAL A 277 -18.15 -27.81 -5.91
N PRO A 278 -19.18 -26.95 -5.86
CA PRO A 278 -20.56 -27.40 -5.86
C PRO A 278 -20.86 -28.27 -7.10
N PRO A 279 -21.78 -29.23 -7.00
CA PRO A 279 -22.19 -30.04 -8.14
C PRO A 279 -22.79 -29.16 -9.25
N VAL A 280 -22.47 -29.49 -10.50
CA VAL A 280 -22.98 -28.81 -11.69
C VAL A 280 -24.07 -29.67 -12.30
N TYR A 281 -25.25 -29.07 -12.53
CA TYR A 281 -26.44 -29.75 -13.04
C TYR A 281 -26.80 -29.23 -14.44
N VAL A 282 -27.31 -30.11 -15.31
CA VAL A 282 -27.67 -29.76 -16.69
C VAL A 282 -28.86 -28.79 -16.70
N GLU A 283 -29.75 -28.95 -15.73
CA GLU A 283 -30.96 -28.15 -15.52
C GLU A 283 -30.65 -26.66 -15.32
N SER A 284 -29.47 -26.31 -14.80
CA SER A 284 -29.04 -24.91 -14.64
C SER A 284 -28.75 -24.18 -15.95
N LEU A 285 -28.73 -24.88 -17.10
CA LEU A 285 -28.61 -24.25 -18.42
C LEU A 285 -29.85 -23.42 -18.78
N ASP A 286 -31.01 -23.83 -18.28
CA ASP A 286 -32.29 -23.19 -18.59
C ASP A 286 -32.66 -22.09 -17.56
N ASP A 287 -31.83 -21.90 -16.52
CA ASP A 287 -32.05 -20.88 -15.50
C ASP A 287 -31.80 -19.47 -16.07
N GLU A 288 -32.85 -18.65 -16.18
CA GLU A 288 -32.69 -17.24 -16.52
C GLU A 288 -32.14 -16.43 -15.33
N ILE A 289 -30.93 -15.89 -15.46
CA ILE A 289 -30.30 -15.07 -14.43
C ILE A 289 -30.76 -13.62 -14.54
N HIS A 290 -31.54 -13.16 -13.55
CA HIS A 290 -32.00 -11.78 -13.43
C HIS A 290 -31.29 -11.05 -12.28
N LEU A 291 -30.63 -9.92 -12.56
CA LEU A 291 -30.04 -9.08 -11.52
C LEU A 291 -31.12 -8.25 -10.83
N LEU A 292 -31.43 -8.59 -9.57
CA LEU A 292 -32.47 -7.90 -8.79
C LEU A 292 -31.90 -6.74 -7.97
N HIS A 293 -32.74 -5.73 -7.75
CA HIS A 293 -32.44 -4.61 -6.87
C HIS A 293 -33.25 -4.72 -5.57
N THR A 294 -32.60 -4.51 -4.42
CA THR A 294 -33.31 -4.22 -3.17
C THR A 294 -33.99 -2.86 -3.25
N SER A 295 -35.03 -2.64 -2.44
CA SER A 295 -35.76 -1.36 -2.36
C SER A 295 -34.86 -0.17 -1.97
N ALA A 296 -33.77 -0.42 -1.24
CA ALA A 296 -32.75 0.57 -0.97
C ALA A 296 -31.93 0.88 -2.23
N SER A 297 -31.42 -0.14 -2.91
CA SER A 297 -30.59 0.04 -4.10
C SER A 297 -31.34 0.67 -5.28
N SER A 298 -32.64 0.40 -5.44
CA SER A 298 -33.44 0.96 -6.53
C SER A 298 -33.68 2.46 -6.38
N LYS A 299 -33.55 2.99 -5.16
CA LYS A 299 -33.70 4.43 -4.85
C LYS A 299 -32.39 5.20 -5.01
N LEU A 300 -31.26 4.51 -5.14
CA LEU A 300 -29.96 5.16 -5.34
C LEU A 300 -29.84 5.66 -6.78
N SER A 301 -29.25 6.83 -6.95
CA SER A 301 -28.98 7.38 -8.28
C SER A 301 -27.85 6.61 -8.94
N ASN A 302 -28.14 5.96 -10.06
CA ASN A 302 -27.13 5.28 -10.87
C ASN A 302 -26.67 6.21 -12.00
N HIS A 303 -25.36 6.30 -12.19
CA HIS A 303 -24.73 7.08 -13.26
C HIS A 303 -24.00 6.15 -14.24
N PRO A 304 -24.73 5.43 -15.12
CA PRO A 304 -24.09 4.53 -16.07
C PRO A 304 -23.19 5.32 -17.02
N GLN A 305 -22.15 4.66 -17.53
CA GLN A 305 -21.19 5.28 -18.44
C GLN A 305 -21.92 5.88 -19.65
N ARG A 306 -21.93 7.20 -19.75
CA ARG A 306 -22.43 7.94 -20.91
C ARG A 306 -21.25 8.20 -21.83
N GLN A 307 -21.04 7.34 -22.83
CA GLN A 307 -20.07 7.63 -23.88
C GLN A 307 -20.50 8.90 -24.64
N HIS A 308 -19.61 9.89 -24.69
CA HIS A 308 -19.91 11.23 -25.23
C HIS A 308 -20.33 11.24 -26.71
N LEU A 309 -19.99 10.20 -27.47
CA LEU A 309 -20.35 10.04 -28.89
C LEU A 309 -21.50 9.06 -29.15
N ARG A 310 -22.05 8.36 -28.14
CA ARG A 310 -23.06 7.29 -28.37
C ARG A 310 -24.34 7.79 -29.03
N LYS A 311 -24.68 9.06 -28.81
CA LYS A 311 -25.82 9.74 -29.44
C LYS A 311 -25.41 10.54 -30.70
N LEU A 312 -24.12 10.68 -30.99
CA LEU A 312 -23.66 11.35 -32.19
C LEU A 312 -24.00 10.46 -33.40
N LYS A 313 -24.72 11.03 -34.36
CA LYS A 313 -25.02 10.42 -35.65
C LYS A 313 -24.48 11.35 -36.73
N PHE A 314 -23.67 10.81 -37.64
CA PHE A 314 -23.25 11.56 -38.82
C PHE A 314 -24.39 11.58 -39.83
N ASN A 315 -24.50 12.68 -40.57
CA ASN A 315 -25.40 12.75 -41.72
C ASN A 315 -24.93 11.79 -42.82
N VAL A 316 -25.87 11.31 -43.65
CA VAL A 316 -25.58 10.32 -44.71
C VAL A 316 -24.47 10.79 -45.65
N ASP A 317 -24.43 12.08 -45.97
CA ASP A 317 -23.39 12.67 -46.82
C ASP A 317 -22.00 12.63 -46.18
N ALA A 318 -21.93 12.83 -44.86
CA ALA A 318 -20.69 12.75 -44.09
C ALA A 318 -20.21 11.30 -43.87
N MET A 319 -21.05 10.30 -44.19
CA MET A 319 -20.71 8.87 -44.15
C MET A 319 -20.31 8.32 -45.52
N GLN A 320 -20.31 9.15 -46.58
CA GLN A 320 -19.87 8.71 -47.90
C GLN A 320 -18.35 8.46 -47.90
N VAL A 321 -17.95 7.25 -48.28
CA VAL A 321 -16.55 6.85 -48.35
C VAL A 321 -15.92 7.46 -49.61
N GLN A 322 -14.98 8.37 -49.44
CA GLN A 322 -14.19 8.93 -50.53
C GLN A 322 -12.77 8.38 -50.47
N ALA A 323 -12.23 7.95 -51.61
CA ALA A 323 -10.83 7.59 -51.73
C ALA A 323 -9.97 8.87 -51.65
N VAL A 324 -9.03 8.91 -50.72
CA VAL A 324 -8.07 10.02 -50.65
C VAL A 324 -7.24 10.01 -51.94
N PRO A 325 -7.23 11.09 -52.74
CA PRO A 325 -6.46 11.14 -53.97
C PRO A 325 -4.96 11.05 -53.62
N GLY A 326 -4.38 9.85 -53.79
CA GLY A 326 -2.97 9.57 -53.48
C GLY A 326 -2.66 8.12 -53.08
N SER A 327 -3.62 7.35 -52.56
CA SER A 327 -3.43 5.92 -52.25
C SER A 327 -3.86 5.06 -53.44
N GLY A 328 -2.99 4.97 -54.44
CA GLY A 328 -3.23 4.16 -55.63
C GLY A 328 -3.29 2.66 -55.36
N LYS A 329 -4.25 2.01 -56.04
CA LYS A 329 -4.38 0.58 -56.36
C LYS A 329 -4.94 -0.35 -55.28
N MET A 330 -6.19 -0.76 -55.47
CA MET A 330 -6.50 -2.16 -55.83
C MET A 330 -7.83 -2.21 -56.58
N ARG A 331 -7.73 -2.34 -57.90
CA ARG A 331 -8.81 -2.83 -58.76
C ARG A 331 -8.73 -4.36 -58.79
N ASP A 332 -9.90 -4.95 -59.01
CA ASP A 332 -10.14 -6.29 -59.53
C ASP A 332 -9.94 -7.46 -58.55
N LEU A 333 -11.04 -7.93 -57.96
CA LEU A 333 -11.32 -9.34 -57.66
C LEU A 333 -12.79 -9.52 -57.25
N MET A 334 -13.70 -9.45 -58.22
CA MET A 334 -14.95 -10.22 -58.20
C MET A 334 -15.34 -10.55 -59.64
N ARG A 335 -14.88 -11.71 -60.11
CA ARG A 335 -15.59 -12.57 -61.06
C ARG A 335 -16.00 -13.82 -60.30
#